data_AF-D7BYS6-F1
#
_entry.id   AF-D7BYS6-F1
#
_cell.length_a   1.000
_cell.length_b   1.000
_cell.length_c   1.000
_cell.angle_alpha   90.00
_cell.angle_beta   90.00
_cell.angle_gamma   90.00
#
_symmetry.space_group_name_H-M   'P 1'
#
loop_
_entity.id
_entity.type
_entity.pdbx_description
1 polymer ?
#
loop_
_entity_poly.entity_id
_entity_poly.type
_entity_poly.pdbx_seq_one_letter_code
_entity_poly.pdbx_strand_id
1 'polypeptide(L)'
;MNVIGDDHLRDWKKELKSRGLADSTIEVIWNHLSSIFKAAATQKRIARNPCREADDDVRPEGPGETKARAWTPEEAHGIREAMPRRYQIVPDLGMHSGQRQAEAFGFSPDDVDRDRMVIHLRRQLLWENGTKPYFKLPKGNKERTVSLSSGLLIKIDAHEAEFPAVTVTLPWKGPGNGGRKTATVRLLATTAFENRINPSSYNNHIMKPALVAVGLIAPREEGTTWGWEDSREKMHHRWRHTYASVQLAAGEDPVSLSHWMGHASPDITLKVYAHFMPDRGMRGRTAVDNWLEAATVLRPTTELAAVEPLAFEEFAPLTLPVAAQSMELLVQGACFGSTWVVCARMPPAVPLLGEIRTEPSAEPDRALAAGLAWLTHHCERLGLAVVCAENLSGQYPVSVRSYQVLGRVTVAVASGMRELPPKPPENSLAA
;
A
#
# COMPACT_ATOMS: atom_id res chain seq x y z
N MET A 1 -25.67 -51.94 1.70
CA MET A 1 -24.53 -51.19 2.29
C MET A 1 -24.79 -49.73 1.97
N ASN A 2 -24.96 -48.85 2.96
CA ASN A 2 -25.38 -47.46 2.72
C ASN A 2 -24.22 -46.68 2.08
N VAL A 3 -24.18 -46.67 0.75
CA VAL A 3 -23.15 -45.97 -0.04
C VAL A 3 -23.71 -44.62 -0.45
N ILE A 4 -23.12 -43.54 0.07
CA ILE A 4 -23.37 -42.19 -0.43
C ILE A 4 -22.56 -42.03 -1.72
N GLY A 5 -23.24 -41.67 -2.81
CA GLY A 5 -22.67 -41.47 -4.14
C GLY A 5 -23.29 -40.27 -4.83
N ASP A 6 -22.94 -40.06 -6.09
CA ASP A 6 -23.27 -38.86 -6.85
C ASP A 6 -24.77 -38.57 -6.93
N ASP A 7 -25.61 -39.60 -7.07
CA ASP A 7 -27.07 -39.44 -7.06
C ASP A 7 -27.57 -38.82 -5.75
N HIS A 8 -27.09 -39.32 -4.60
CA HIS A 8 -27.46 -38.81 -3.29
C HIS A 8 -26.98 -37.36 -3.09
N LEU A 9 -25.78 -37.04 -3.55
CA LEU A 9 -25.22 -35.69 -3.46
C LEU A 9 -25.96 -34.71 -4.38
N ARG A 10 -26.37 -35.17 -5.56
CA ARG A 10 -27.16 -34.39 -6.53
C ARG A 10 -28.56 -34.11 -6.01
N ASP A 11 -29.22 -35.11 -5.42
CA ASP A 11 -30.55 -34.94 -4.82
C ASP A 11 -30.50 -34.02 -3.60
N TRP A 12 -29.48 -34.15 -2.76
CA TRP A 12 -29.26 -33.24 -1.65
C TRP A 12 -28.99 -31.79 -2.13
N LYS A 13 -28.18 -31.60 -3.18
CA LYS A 13 -27.96 -30.28 -3.80
C LYS A 13 -29.27 -29.69 -4.33
N LYS A 14 -30.13 -30.49 -4.98
CA LYS A 14 -31.47 -30.06 -5.44
C LYS A 14 -32.37 -29.67 -4.28
N GLU A 15 -32.35 -30.42 -3.18
CA GLU A 15 -33.10 -30.11 -1.97
C GLU A 15 -32.65 -28.78 -1.34
N LEU A 16 -31.34 -28.52 -1.30
CA LEU A 16 -30.82 -27.24 -0.80
C LEU A 16 -31.26 -26.07 -1.69
N LYS A 17 -31.29 -26.26 -3.03
CA LYS A 17 -31.83 -25.26 -3.96
C LYS A 17 -33.33 -25.05 -3.79
N SER A 18 -34.12 -26.11 -3.58
CA SER A 18 -35.58 -25.99 -3.40
C SER A 18 -35.95 -25.26 -2.09
N ARG A 19 -35.06 -25.26 -1.10
CA ARG A 19 -35.14 -24.44 0.12
C ARG A 19 -34.79 -22.96 -0.09
N GLY A 20 -34.45 -22.56 -1.32
CA GLY A 20 -34.13 -21.17 -1.68
C GLY A 20 -32.73 -20.71 -1.28
N LEU A 21 -31.79 -21.64 -1.03
CA LEU A 21 -30.41 -21.29 -0.69
C LEU A 21 -29.62 -20.84 -1.94
N ALA A 22 -28.85 -19.76 -1.79
CA ALA A 22 -27.94 -19.29 -2.84
C ALA A 22 -26.79 -20.29 -3.08
N ASP A 23 -26.27 -20.36 -4.30
CA ASP A 23 -25.21 -21.32 -4.69
C ASP A 23 -23.95 -21.21 -3.81
N SER A 24 -23.53 -19.99 -3.45
CA SER A 24 -22.42 -19.76 -2.51
C SER A 24 -22.68 -20.34 -1.11
N THR A 25 -23.93 -20.35 -0.66
CA THR A 25 -24.31 -20.96 0.62
C THR A 25 -24.29 -22.47 0.52
N ILE A 26 -24.77 -23.03 -0.60
CA ILE A 26 -24.73 -24.47 -0.88
C ILE A 26 -23.28 -24.95 -0.93
N GLU A 27 -22.37 -24.20 -1.55
CA GLU A 27 -20.93 -24.51 -1.57
C GLU A 27 -20.32 -24.54 -0.16
N VAL A 28 -20.66 -23.58 0.71
CA VAL A 28 -20.20 -23.60 2.11
C VAL A 28 -20.69 -24.85 2.83
N ILE A 29 -21.97 -25.20 2.67
CA ILE A 29 -22.56 -26.40 3.28
C ILE A 29 -21.86 -27.66 2.74
N TRP A 30 -21.59 -27.72 1.43
CA TRP A 30 -20.84 -28.80 0.78
C TRP A 30 -19.41 -28.93 1.35
N ASN A 31 -18.71 -27.82 1.53
CA ASN A 31 -17.36 -27.79 2.10
C ASN A 31 -17.35 -28.30 3.56
N HIS A 32 -18.38 -27.99 4.35
CA HIS A 32 -18.56 -28.57 5.68
C HIS A 32 -18.81 -30.08 5.63
N LEU A 33 -19.71 -30.54 4.75
CA LEU A 33 -19.99 -31.96 4.57
C LEU A 33 -18.74 -32.74 4.13
N SER A 34 -18.00 -32.20 3.16
CA SER A 34 -16.71 -32.76 2.70
C SER A 34 -15.69 -32.83 3.83
N SER A 35 -15.64 -31.83 4.71
CA SER A 35 -14.75 -31.84 5.90
C SER A 35 -15.14 -32.93 6.90
N ILE A 36 -16.43 -33.16 7.11
CA ILE A 36 -16.95 -34.25 7.97
C ILE A 36 -16.55 -35.61 7.39
N PHE A 37 -16.79 -35.83 6.09
CA PHE A 37 -16.40 -37.08 5.44
C PHE A 37 -14.89 -37.26 5.38
N LYS A 38 -14.10 -36.19 5.21
CA LYS A 38 -12.64 -36.25 5.33
C LYS A 38 -12.20 -36.74 6.72
N ALA A 39 -12.84 -36.24 7.79
CA ALA A 39 -12.54 -36.70 9.14
C ALA A 39 -12.89 -38.18 9.32
N ALA A 40 -14.06 -38.60 8.83
CA ALA A 40 -14.49 -40.00 8.88
C ALA A 40 -13.57 -40.93 8.07
N ALA A 41 -13.14 -40.53 6.88
CA ALA A 41 -12.23 -41.29 6.03
C ALA A 41 -10.83 -41.40 6.65
N THR A 42 -10.31 -40.29 7.22
CA THR A 42 -9.03 -40.29 7.95
C THR A 42 -9.05 -41.29 9.12
N GLN A 43 -10.18 -41.37 9.83
CA GLN A 43 -10.40 -42.34 10.91
C GLN A 43 -10.82 -43.73 10.42
N LYS A 44 -10.78 -43.99 9.11
CA LYS A 44 -11.17 -45.26 8.47
C LYS A 44 -12.60 -45.72 8.80
N ARG A 45 -13.50 -44.80 9.19
CA ARG A 45 -14.93 -45.09 9.42
C ARG A 45 -15.71 -45.25 8.11
N ILE A 46 -15.21 -44.62 7.05
CA ILE A 46 -15.65 -44.79 5.67
C ILE A 46 -14.42 -44.98 4.78
N ALA A 47 -14.59 -45.61 3.63
CA ALA A 47 -13.49 -45.91 2.72
C ALA A 47 -12.92 -44.66 2.02
N ARG A 48 -13.79 -43.72 1.64
CA ARG A 48 -13.45 -42.52 0.86
C ARG A 48 -14.41 -41.38 1.14
N ASN A 49 -14.01 -40.17 0.78
CA ASN A 49 -14.85 -38.98 0.91
C ASN A 49 -15.72 -38.81 -0.36
N PRO A 50 -17.04 -39.05 -0.30
CA PRO A 50 -17.89 -38.97 -1.49
C PRO A 50 -17.95 -37.56 -2.09
N CYS A 51 -17.86 -36.49 -1.28
CA CYS A 51 -17.83 -35.12 -1.80
C CYS A 51 -16.56 -34.78 -2.58
N ARG A 52 -15.45 -35.50 -2.34
CA ARG A 52 -14.20 -35.31 -3.07
C ARG A 52 -14.14 -36.16 -4.35
N GLU A 53 -14.82 -37.29 -4.35
CA GLU A 53 -14.92 -38.18 -5.51
C GLU A 53 -16.04 -37.79 -6.47
N ALA A 54 -17.00 -36.98 -6.00
CA ALA A 54 -18.12 -36.51 -6.82
C ALA A 54 -17.65 -35.82 -8.10
N ASP A 55 -18.37 -36.09 -9.19
CA ASP A 55 -18.15 -35.49 -10.50
C ASP A 55 -18.36 -33.97 -10.46
N ASP A 56 -17.73 -33.26 -11.40
CA ASP A 56 -17.74 -31.80 -11.42
C ASP A 56 -19.14 -31.20 -11.61
N ASP A 57 -20.06 -31.91 -12.27
CA ASP A 57 -21.44 -31.47 -12.46
C ASP A 57 -22.33 -31.67 -11.21
N VAL A 58 -21.93 -32.57 -10.30
CA VAL A 58 -22.59 -32.77 -9.01
C VAL A 58 -22.16 -31.71 -8.02
N ARG A 59 -20.89 -31.32 -8.04
CA ARG A 59 -20.34 -30.30 -7.14
C ARG A 59 -21.12 -28.98 -7.29
N PRO A 60 -21.33 -28.24 -6.21
CA PRO A 60 -21.92 -26.91 -6.32
C PRO A 60 -21.01 -26.04 -7.18
N GLU A 61 -21.63 -25.32 -8.11
CA GLU A 61 -20.94 -24.24 -8.80
C GLU A 61 -20.55 -23.23 -7.71
N GLY A 62 -19.26 -22.95 -7.59
CA GLY A 62 -18.83 -21.86 -6.72
C GLY A 62 -19.48 -20.55 -7.17
N PRO A 63 -19.55 -19.52 -6.31
CA PRO A 63 -19.89 -18.19 -6.80
C PRO A 63 -18.90 -17.90 -7.93
N GLY A 64 -19.42 -17.66 -9.14
CA GLY A 64 -18.59 -17.30 -10.29
C GLY A 64 -17.63 -16.17 -9.92
N GLU A 65 -16.55 -15.99 -10.69
CA GLU A 65 -15.55 -14.96 -10.42
C GLU A 65 -16.22 -13.59 -10.19
N THR A 66 -16.33 -13.19 -8.92
CA THR A 66 -16.93 -11.92 -8.56
C THR A 66 -15.84 -10.89 -8.79
N LYS A 67 -15.82 -10.31 -9.99
CA LYS A 67 -14.88 -9.23 -10.32
C LYS A 67 -15.09 -8.12 -9.29
N ALA A 68 -14.05 -7.81 -8.53
CA ALA A 68 -14.14 -6.76 -7.52
C ALA A 68 -14.55 -5.45 -8.20
N ARG A 69 -15.58 -4.79 -7.67
CA ARG A 69 -15.98 -3.45 -8.08
C ARG A 69 -15.44 -2.45 -7.06
N ALA A 70 -14.70 -1.46 -7.53
CA ALA A 70 -14.29 -0.31 -6.74
C ALA A 70 -15.45 0.70 -6.61
N TRP A 71 -15.42 1.50 -5.55
CA TRP A 71 -16.21 2.73 -5.50
C TRP A 71 -15.69 3.73 -6.52
N THR A 72 -16.60 4.48 -7.15
CA THR A 72 -16.23 5.72 -7.83
C THR A 72 -15.82 6.78 -6.79
N PRO A 73 -15.05 7.82 -7.18
CA PRO A 73 -14.72 8.92 -6.28
C PRO A 73 -15.96 9.58 -5.66
N GLU A 74 -17.03 9.76 -6.44
CA GLU A 74 -18.28 10.39 -6.01
C GLU A 74 -19.03 9.52 -4.99
N GLU A 75 -19.14 8.21 -5.24
CA GLU A 75 -19.73 7.26 -4.28
C GLU A 75 -18.91 7.23 -2.99
N ALA A 76 -17.59 7.13 -3.11
CA ALA A 76 -16.67 7.08 -1.99
C ALA A 76 -16.80 8.31 -1.08
N HIS A 77 -16.79 9.50 -1.69
CA HIS A 77 -16.96 10.77 -0.98
C HIS A 77 -18.36 10.89 -0.38
N GLY A 78 -19.41 10.63 -1.16
CA GLY A 78 -20.80 10.75 -0.70
C GLY A 78 -21.12 9.82 0.48
N ILE A 79 -20.67 8.56 0.43
CA ILE A 79 -20.87 7.62 1.53
C ILE A 79 -20.15 8.11 2.79
N ARG A 80 -18.92 8.60 2.65
CA ARG A 80 -18.13 9.12 3.79
C ARG A 80 -18.81 10.34 4.41
N GLU A 81 -19.24 11.30 3.61
CA GLU A 81 -19.91 12.52 4.09
C GLU A 81 -21.28 12.23 4.74
N ALA A 82 -21.99 11.20 4.25
CA ALA A 82 -23.25 10.75 4.86
C ALA A 82 -23.07 10.06 6.22
N MET A 83 -21.85 9.62 6.58
CA MET A 83 -21.58 9.06 7.91
C MET A 83 -21.40 10.17 8.95
N PRO A 84 -21.88 9.99 10.19
CA PRO A 84 -21.54 10.91 11.28
C PRO A 84 -20.02 11.02 11.46
N ARG A 85 -19.51 12.22 11.74
CA ARG A 85 -18.06 12.53 11.77
C ARG A 85 -17.22 11.51 12.53
N ARG A 86 -17.69 11.06 13.70
CA ARG A 86 -17.03 10.05 14.55
C ARG A 86 -16.74 8.70 13.86
N TYR A 87 -17.46 8.38 12.80
CA TYR A 87 -17.32 7.10 12.09
C TYR A 87 -16.57 7.21 10.76
N GLN A 88 -16.28 8.43 10.28
CA GLN A 88 -15.64 8.68 8.98
C GLN A 88 -14.19 8.16 8.90
N ILE A 89 -13.51 7.98 10.03
CA ILE A 89 -12.16 7.40 10.06
C ILE A 89 -12.14 5.94 9.58
N VAL A 90 -13.24 5.19 9.74
CA VAL A 90 -13.31 3.78 9.36
C VAL A 90 -13.20 3.57 7.84
N PRO A 91 -14.00 4.25 6.98
CA PRO A 91 -13.79 4.18 5.54
C PRO A 91 -12.47 4.81 5.11
N ASP A 92 -11.97 5.85 5.78
CA ASP A 92 -10.67 6.45 5.49
C ASP A 92 -9.53 5.41 5.65
N LEU A 93 -9.48 4.69 6.77
CA LEU A 93 -8.50 3.60 6.99
C LEU A 93 -8.66 2.48 5.94
N GLY A 94 -9.89 2.11 5.59
CA GLY A 94 -10.18 1.10 4.57
C GLY A 94 -9.70 1.48 3.16
N MET A 95 -9.92 2.74 2.76
CA MET A 95 -9.63 3.23 1.41
C MET A 95 -8.16 3.62 1.21
N HIS A 96 -7.49 4.09 2.26
CA HIS A 96 -6.12 4.61 2.14
C HIS A 96 -5.05 3.61 2.59
N SER A 97 -5.42 2.59 3.39
CA SER A 97 -4.47 1.57 3.86
C SER A 97 -4.99 0.13 3.72
N GLY A 98 -6.11 -0.06 3.00
CA GLY A 98 -6.63 -1.39 2.68
C GLY A 98 -7.07 -2.22 3.89
N GLN A 99 -7.33 -1.59 5.05
CA GLN A 99 -7.64 -2.32 6.28
C GLN A 99 -8.96 -3.08 6.19
N ARG A 100 -8.98 -4.31 6.73
CA ARG A 100 -10.23 -5.04 6.97
C ARG A 100 -11.03 -4.32 8.04
N GLN A 101 -12.34 -4.53 8.07
CA GLN A 101 -13.23 -3.85 9.02
C GLN A 101 -12.78 -4.04 10.47
N ALA A 102 -12.48 -5.28 10.86
CA ALA A 102 -12.02 -5.59 12.21
C ALA A 102 -10.62 -5.03 12.52
N GLU A 103 -9.77 -4.79 11.50
CA GLU A 103 -8.47 -4.11 11.67
C GLU A 103 -8.70 -2.62 11.94
N ALA A 104 -9.57 -1.97 11.16
CA ALA A 104 -9.93 -0.56 11.35
C ALA A 104 -10.57 -0.32 12.74
N PHE A 105 -11.41 -1.24 13.22
CA PHE A 105 -11.98 -1.15 14.58
C PHE A 105 -10.97 -1.46 15.70
N GLY A 106 -9.87 -2.15 15.38
CA GLY A 106 -8.79 -2.46 16.34
C GLY A 106 -7.61 -1.48 16.27
N PHE A 107 -7.67 -0.50 15.38
CA PHE A 107 -6.59 0.43 15.07
C PHE A 107 -6.30 1.39 16.25
N SER A 108 -5.01 1.60 16.54
CA SER A 108 -4.54 2.62 17.49
C SER A 108 -3.70 3.67 16.77
N PRO A 109 -3.75 4.94 17.20
CA PRO A 109 -2.77 5.94 16.79
C PRO A 109 -1.32 5.54 17.09
N ASP A 110 -1.11 4.70 18.11
CA ASP A 110 0.21 4.18 18.49
C ASP A 110 0.75 3.16 17.48
N ASP A 111 -0.08 2.69 16.53
CA ASP A 111 0.35 1.80 15.45
C ASP A 111 1.00 2.57 14.28
N VAL A 112 1.02 3.90 14.34
CA VAL A 112 1.60 4.78 13.31
C VAL A 112 3.06 5.09 13.64
N ASP A 113 3.96 4.71 12.75
CA ASP A 113 5.34 5.19 12.73
C ASP A 113 5.41 6.41 11.81
N ARG A 114 5.48 7.59 12.44
CA ARG A 114 5.45 8.90 11.75
C ARG A 114 6.77 9.22 11.06
N ASP A 115 7.88 8.75 11.60
CA ASP A 115 9.20 8.98 11.02
C ASP A 115 9.36 8.18 9.73
N ARG A 116 8.85 6.94 9.72
CA ARG A 116 8.93 6.06 8.55
C ARG A 116 7.72 6.17 7.62
N MET A 117 6.69 6.93 8.00
CA MET A 117 5.42 7.03 7.29
C MET A 117 4.83 5.64 6.98
N VAL A 118 4.65 4.83 8.02
CA VAL A 118 4.01 3.52 7.91
C VAL A 118 2.99 3.25 9.02
N ILE A 119 2.02 2.39 8.72
CA ILE A 119 1.08 1.82 9.67
C ILE A 119 1.47 0.36 9.95
N HIS A 120 1.57 0.01 11.23
CA HIS A 120 1.71 -1.38 11.67
C HIS A 120 0.33 -1.99 11.96
N LEU A 121 -0.11 -2.92 11.13
CA LEU A 121 -1.35 -3.65 11.36
C LEU A 121 -1.10 -4.82 12.30
N ARG A 122 -1.31 -4.57 13.59
CA ARG A 122 -0.96 -5.50 14.68
C ARG A 122 -2.12 -6.37 15.15
N ARG A 123 -3.36 -5.93 14.96
CA ARG A 123 -4.52 -6.58 15.58
C ARG A 123 -5.84 -6.32 14.87
N GLN A 124 -6.84 -7.10 15.27
CA GLN A 124 -8.24 -6.98 14.90
C GLN A 124 -9.10 -6.96 16.16
N LEU A 125 -10.13 -6.13 16.18
CA LEU A 125 -11.23 -6.21 17.15
C LEU A 125 -12.30 -7.15 16.62
N LEU A 126 -12.52 -8.27 17.32
CA LEU A 126 -13.49 -9.31 16.95
C LEU A 126 -14.46 -9.56 18.11
N TRP A 127 -15.54 -10.28 17.81
CA TRP A 127 -16.61 -10.58 18.75
C TRP A 127 -16.91 -12.08 18.73
N GLU A 128 -16.98 -12.71 19.91
CA GLU A 128 -17.45 -14.08 20.08
C GLU A 128 -18.95 -14.06 20.34
N ASN A 129 -19.69 -14.84 19.55
CA ASN A 129 -21.16 -14.92 19.57
C ASN A 129 -21.84 -13.54 19.51
N GLY A 130 -21.19 -12.55 18.87
CA GLY A 130 -21.68 -11.18 18.74
C GLY A 130 -21.67 -10.33 20.02
N THR A 131 -21.28 -10.88 21.17
CA THR A 131 -21.44 -10.22 22.48
C THR A 131 -20.14 -10.03 23.25
N LYS A 132 -19.16 -10.92 23.09
CA LYS A 132 -17.90 -10.89 23.84
C LYS A 132 -16.76 -10.36 22.96
N PRO A 133 -16.35 -9.09 23.12
CA PRO A 133 -15.26 -8.49 22.35
C PRO A 133 -13.89 -9.09 22.73
N TYR A 134 -12.98 -9.22 21.78
CA TYR A 134 -11.61 -9.63 22.01
C TYR A 134 -10.66 -9.11 20.91
N PHE A 135 -9.38 -9.00 21.23
CA PHE A 135 -8.32 -8.74 20.25
C PHE A 135 -7.68 -10.03 19.75
N LYS A 136 -7.22 -10.01 18.51
CA LYS A 136 -6.49 -11.11 17.88
C LYS A 136 -5.56 -10.57 16.79
N LEU A 137 -4.50 -11.30 16.47
CA LEU A 137 -3.68 -11.00 15.29
C LEU A 137 -4.53 -10.95 14.00
N PRO A 138 -4.10 -10.18 12.99
CA PRO A 138 -4.68 -10.23 11.65
C PRO A 138 -4.73 -11.65 11.08
N LYS A 139 -5.62 -11.83 10.10
CA LYS A 139 -5.81 -13.11 9.41
C LYS A 139 -4.45 -13.68 8.96
N GLY A 140 -4.24 -14.96 9.26
CA GLY A 140 -2.95 -15.63 9.06
C GLY A 140 -2.02 -15.60 10.28
N ASN A 141 -2.44 -14.99 11.39
CA ASN A 141 -1.67 -14.83 12.63
C ASN A 141 -0.35 -14.09 12.40
N LYS A 142 -0.37 -13.05 11.57
CA LYS A 142 0.81 -12.27 11.20
C LYS A 142 0.49 -10.78 11.24
N GLU A 143 1.46 -10.01 11.74
CA GLU A 143 1.46 -8.56 11.57
C GLU A 143 1.92 -8.19 10.16
N ARG A 144 1.55 -7.00 9.70
CA ARG A 144 2.05 -6.46 8.43
C ARG A 144 2.17 -4.95 8.50
N THR A 145 3.01 -4.40 7.65
CA THR A 145 3.22 -2.97 7.53
C THR A 145 2.61 -2.49 6.21
N VAL A 146 1.97 -1.32 6.25
CA VAL A 146 1.39 -0.66 5.08
C VAL A 146 1.92 0.77 5.03
N SER A 147 2.29 1.23 3.83
CA SER A 147 2.72 2.62 3.63
C SER A 147 1.61 3.60 4.02
N LEU A 148 1.96 4.67 4.72
CA LEU A 148 1.05 5.73 5.13
C LEU A 148 1.21 6.93 4.20
N SER A 149 0.10 7.39 3.61
CA SER A 149 0.09 8.66 2.89
C SER A 149 -0.06 9.84 3.87
N SER A 150 0.50 10.99 3.52
CA SER A 150 0.33 12.24 4.27
C SER A 150 -1.16 12.61 4.42
N GLY A 151 -1.96 12.39 3.38
CA GLY A 151 -3.41 12.63 3.43
C GLY A 151 -4.14 11.77 4.47
N LEU A 152 -3.76 10.50 4.63
CA LEU A 152 -4.33 9.65 5.69
C LEU A 152 -3.82 10.07 7.07
N LEU A 153 -2.55 10.46 7.20
CA LEU A 153 -2.01 10.94 8.48
C LEU A 153 -2.77 12.18 8.96
N ILE A 154 -3.01 13.17 8.08
CA ILE A 154 -3.82 14.36 8.38
C ILE A 154 -5.22 13.97 8.87
N LYS A 155 -5.87 12.99 8.23
CA LYS A 155 -7.20 12.50 8.64
C LYS A 155 -7.16 11.81 10.00
N ILE A 156 -6.12 11.03 10.30
CA ILE A 156 -5.93 10.38 11.60
C ILE A 156 -5.76 11.43 12.69
N ASP A 157 -4.87 12.39 12.51
CA ASP A 157 -4.58 13.42 13.51
C ASP A 157 -5.79 14.35 13.73
N ALA A 158 -6.48 14.75 12.66
CA ALA A 158 -7.71 15.54 12.76
C ALA A 158 -8.83 14.77 13.49
N HIS A 159 -8.99 13.48 13.19
CA HIS A 159 -9.97 12.64 13.88
C HIS A 159 -9.62 12.46 15.36
N GLU A 160 -8.36 12.20 15.71
CA GLU A 160 -7.94 12.05 17.11
C GLU A 160 -8.10 13.35 17.91
N ALA A 161 -7.84 14.50 17.27
CA ALA A 161 -8.06 15.81 17.90
C ALA A 161 -9.55 16.08 18.19
N GLU A 162 -10.45 15.70 17.30
CA GLU A 162 -11.90 15.87 17.50
C GLU A 162 -12.49 14.78 18.42
N PHE A 163 -12.02 13.54 18.28
CA PHE A 163 -12.50 12.36 18.99
C PHE A 163 -11.30 11.61 19.60
N PRO A 164 -10.87 12.00 20.82
CA PRO A 164 -9.73 11.39 21.48
C PRO A 164 -9.80 9.86 21.53
N ALA A 165 -8.67 9.21 21.24
CA ALA A 165 -8.58 7.75 21.26
C ALA A 165 -8.89 7.20 22.66
N VAL A 166 -9.69 6.14 22.73
CA VAL A 166 -10.17 5.57 24.00
C VAL A 166 -9.38 4.32 24.36
N THR A 167 -8.82 4.30 25.56
CA THR A 167 -8.13 3.11 26.10
C THR A 167 -9.11 2.01 26.48
N VAL A 168 -8.95 0.84 25.88
CA VAL A 168 -9.79 -0.33 26.13
C VAL A 168 -8.91 -1.55 26.39
N THR A 169 -9.23 -2.29 27.47
CA THR A 169 -8.58 -3.56 27.81
C THR A 169 -9.50 -4.73 27.47
N LEU A 170 -9.06 -5.63 26.59
CA LEU A 170 -9.83 -6.81 26.18
C LEU A 170 -9.01 -8.09 26.26
N PRO A 171 -9.68 -9.26 26.34
CA PRO A 171 -9.01 -10.54 26.15
C PRO A 171 -8.28 -10.60 24.80
N TRP A 172 -7.11 -11.23 24.78
CA TRP A 172 -6.39 -11.60 23.56
C TRP A 172 -6.63 -13.07 23.23
N LYS A 173 -6.97 -13.38 21.98
CA LYS A 173 -7.17 -14.77 21.51
C LYS A 173 -6.15 -15.16 20.45
N GLY A 174 -5.57 -16.35 20.61
CA GLY A 174 -4.60 -16.91 19.68
C GLY A 174 -3.16 -16.45 19.97
N PRO A 175 -2.23 -16.70 19.03
CA PRO A 175 -0.83 -16.32 19.20
C PRO A 175 -0.64 -14.80 19.22
N GLY A 176 0.53 -14.33 19.65
CA GLY A 176 0.89 -12.91 19.71
C GLY A 176 0.79 -12.29 21.12
N ASN A 177 0.80 -10.96 21.18
CA ASN A 177 0.68 -10.17 22.42
C ASN A 177 1.68 -10.55 23.53
N GLY A 178 2.87 -11.03 23.17
CA GLY A 178 3.88 -11.50 24.12
C GLY A 178 3.39 -12.58 25.09
N GLY A 179 2.39 -13.38 24.69
CA GLY A 179 1.79 -14.41 25.54
C GLY A 179 0.81 -13.90 26.61
N ARG A 180 0.53 -12.60 26.66
CA ARG A 180 -0.40 -12.02 27.64
C ARG A 180 -1.85 -12.34 27.28
N LYS A 181 -2.67 -12.61 28.31
CA LYS A 181 -4.09 -12.97 28.18
C LYS A 181 -5.00 -11.79 27.80
N THR A 182 -4.55 -10.58 28.03
CA THR A 182 -5.27 -9.34 27.72
C THR A 182 -4.35 -8.35 27.01
N ALA A 183 -4.94 -7.45 26.24
CA ALA A 183 -4.25 -6.32 25.63
C ALA A 183 -5.00 -5.03 25.95
N THR A 184 -4.24 -3.99 26.28
CA THR A 184 -4.73 -2.63 26.52
C THR A 184 -4.36 -1.79 25.30
N VAL A 185 -5.36 -1.16 24.68
CA VAL A 185 -5.21 -0.50 23.37
C VAL A 185 -5.95 0.82 23.37
N ARG A 186 -5.33 1.89 22.86
CA ARG A 186 -5.98 3.17 22.55
C ARG A 186 -6.70 3.08 21.21
N LEU A 187 -8.00 2.83 21.22
CA LEU A 187 -8.79 2.71 19.99
C LEU A 187 -9.11 4.08 19.40
N LEU A 188 -8.75 4.29 18.14
CA LEU A 188 -9.11 5.51 17.40
C LEU A 188 -10.58 5.50 16.97
N ALA A 189 -11.06 4.35 16.46
CA ALA A 189 -12.44 4.18 16.01
C ALA A 189 -13.35 3.73 17.17
N THR A 190 -14.15 4.67 17.70
CA THR A 190 -14.99 4.47 18.88
C THR A 190 -16.43 4.92 18.66
N THR A 191 -17.35 4.44 19.49
CA THR A 191 -18.75 4.88 19.50
C THR A 191 -18.90 6.24 20.18
N ALA A 192 -20.07 6.87 20.04
CA ALA A 192 -20.41 8.10 20.77
C ALA A 192 -20.39 7.93 22.31
N PHE A 193 -20.51 6.69 22.80
CA PHE A 193 -20.40 6.34 24.22
C PHE A 193 -18.95 5.98 24.62
N GLU A 194 -17.98 6.41 23.81
CA GLU A 194 -16.54 6.22 24.07
C GLU A 194 -16.20 4.74 24.35
N ASN A 195 -16.67 3.87 23.47
CA ASN A 195 -16.36 2.45 23.56
C ASN A 195 -16.09 1.83 22.20
N ARG A 196 -15.61 0.59 22.22
CA ARG A 196 -15.37 -0.25 21.05
C ARG A 196 -16.59 -0.34 20.13
N ILE A 197 -16.35 -0.39 18.82
CA ILE A 197 -17.40 -0.54 17.82
C ILE A 197 -17.83 -2.01 17.70
N ASN A 198 -19.15 -2.25 17.74
CA ASN A 198 -19.73 -3.54 17.35
C ASN A 198 -19.99 -3.53 15.82
N PRO A 199 -19.53 -4.56 15.07
CA PRO A 199 -19.63 -4.58 13.61
C PRO A 199 -21.07 -4.59 13.11
N SER A 200 -21.95 -5.35 13.76
CA SER A 200 -23.36 -5.42 13.38
C SER A 200 -24.07 -4.09 13.61
N SER A 201 -23.78 -3.45 14.75
CA SER A 201 -24.32 -2.12 15.07
C SER A 201 -23.83 -1.07 14.07
N TYR A 202 -22.52 -1.04 13.78
CA TYR A 202 -21.94 -0.13 12.78
C TYR A 202 -22.56 -0.34 11.39
N ASN A 203 -22.64 -1.59 10.94
CA ASN A 203 -23.17 -1.89 9.61
C ASN A 203 -24.65 -1.47 9.47
N ASN A 204 -25.47 -1.75 10.49
CA ASN A 204 -26.91 -1.47 10.42
C ASN A 204 -27.28 -0.01 10.72
N HIS A 205 -26.50 0.71 11.54
CA HIS A 205 -26.85 2.06 11.97
C HIS A 205 -26.00 3.16 11.35
N ILE A 206 -24.86 2.82 10.75
CA ILE A 206 -23.94 3.80 10.16
C ILE A 206 -23.75 3.54 8.67
N MET A 207 -23.23 2.36 8.31
CA MET A 207 -22.87 2.05 6.91
C MET A 207 -24.10 2.00 6.00
N LYS A 208 -25.13 1.21 6.34
CA LYS A 208 -26.31 1.07 5.48
C LYS A 208 -27.11 2.36 5.33
N PRO A 209 -27.37 3.15 6.40
CA PRO A 209 -27.95 4.48 6.24
C PRO A 209 -27.14 5.40 5.31
N ALA A 210 -25.80 5.38 5.39
CA ALA A 210 -24.96 6.15 4.47
C ALA A 210 -25.11 5.67 3.02
N LEU A 211 -25.23 4.36 2.77
CA LEU A 211 -25.51 3.81 1.43
C LEU A 211 -26.89 4.21 0.90
N VAL A 212 -27.92 4.29 1.77
CA VAL A 212 -29.25 4.80 1.40
C VAL A 212 -29.17 6.27 1.01
N ALA A 213 -28.45 7.08 1.80
CA ALA A 213 -28.33 8.52 1.56
C ALA A 213 -27.73 8.86 0.19
N VAL A 214 -26.87 7.98 -0.35
CA VAL A 214 -26.30 8.12 -1.71
C VAL A 214 -27.05 7.31 -2.78
N GLY A 215 -28.18 6.69 -2.44
CA GLY A 215 -29.02 5.95 -3.39
C GLY A 215 -28.46 4.61 -3.86
N LEU A 216 -27.53 4.00 -3.12
CA LEU A 216 -26.89 2.73 -3.51
C LEU A 216 -27.64 1.48 -3.05
N ILE A 217 -28.54 1.64 -2.07
CA ILE A 217 -29.48 0.63 -1.59
C ILE A 217 -30.80 1.31 -1.23
N ALA A 218 -31.89 0.56 -1.30
CA ALA A 218 -33.21 0.96 -0.86
C ALA A 218 -33.24 1.19 0.66
N PRO A 219 -34.04 2.17 1.13
CA PRO A 219 -34.28 2.34 2.56
C PRO A 219 -34.94 1.10 3.13
N ARG A 220 -34.61 0.79 4.40
CA ARG A 220 -35.33 -0.22 5.16
C ARG A 220 -36.74 0.26 5.48
N GLU A 221 -37.70 -0.66 5.52
CA GLU A 221 -39.06 -0.39 6.01
C GLU A 221 -39.04 0.24 7.41
N GLU A 222 -39.86 1.27 7.57
CA GLU A 222 -39.97 2.02 8.83
C GLU A 222 -40.48 1.12 9.98
N GLY A 223 -39.92 1.31 11.18
CA GLY A 223 -40.30 0.53 12.37
C GLY A 223 -39.72 -0.89 12.48
N THR A 224 -39.04 -1.41 11.44
CA THR A 224 -38.40 -2.73 11.49
C THR A 224 -36.94 -2.66 11.93
N THR A 225 -36.39 -3.76 12.48
CA THR A 225 -34.93 -3.86 12.78
C THR A 225 -34.17 -4.72 11.76
N TRP A 226 -34.88 -5.48 10.92
CA TRP A 226 -34.39 -6.36 9.85
C TRP A 226 -34.90 -5.89 8.48
N GLY A 227 -34.58 -6.58 7.38
CA GLY A 227 -35.14 -6.26 6.06
C GLY A 227 -34.40 -5.18 5.27
N TRP A 228 -33.09 -5.01 5.51
CA TRP A 228 -32.25 -4.23 4.60
C TRP A 228 -32.12 -4.94 3.24
N GLU A 229 -32.06 -4.17 2.14
CA GLU A 229 -31.64 -4.70 0.84
C GLU A 229 -30.28 -5.41 0.96
N ASP A 230 -30.12 -6.52 0.22
CA ASP A 230 -28.84 -7.21 0.17
C ASP A 230 -27.74 -6.27 -0.35
N SER A 231 -26.73 -6.14 0.48
CA SER A 231 -25.72 -5.11 0.37
C SER A 231 -24.34 -5.64 0.75
N ARG A 232 -24.19 -6.97 0.85
CA ARG A 232 -22.94 -7.63 1.26
C ARG A 232 -21.74 -7.15 0.46
N GLU A 233 -21.90 -7.03 -0.85
CA GLU A 233 -20.84 -6.55 -1.75
C GLU A 233 -20.51 -5.07 -1.58
N LYS A 234 -21.42 -4.28 -1.00
CA LYS A 234 -21.32 -2.82 -0.78
C LYS A 234 -20.81 -2.46 0.62
N MET A 235 -20.45 -3.45 1.45
CA MET A 235 -19.95 -3.25 2.81
C MET A 235 -18.46 -2.84 2.84
N HIS A 236 -17.86 -2.82 4.04
CA HIS A 236 -16.47 -2.38 4.27
C HIS A 236 -15.43 -3.00 3.33
N HIS A 237 -15.64 -4.23 2.87
CA HIS A 237 -14.73 -4.86 1.91
C HIS A 237 -14.60 -4.10 0.59
N ARG A 238 -15.60 -3.29 0.20
CA ARG A 238 -15.53 -2.45 -0.98
C ARG A 238 -14.54 -1.29 -0.87
N TRP A 239 -14.32 -0.73 0.33
CA TRP A 239 -13.23 0.23 0.56
C TRP A 239 -11.87 -0.38 0.25
N ARG A 240 -11.68 -1.62 0.72
CA ARG A 240 -10.46 -2.37 0.47
C ARG A 240 -10.31 -2.78 -0.99
N HIS A 241 -11.40 -3.13 -1.69
CA HIS A 241 -11.36 -3.35 -3.13
C HIS A 241 -10.99 -2.07 -3.87
N THR A 242 -11.52 -0.93 -3.45
CA THR A 242 -11.19 0.38 -4.03
C THR A 242 -9.70 0.70 -3.86
N TYR A 243 -9.15 0.56 -2.65
CA TYR A 243 -7.71 0.69 -2.38
C TYR A 243 -6.87 -0.14 -3.36
N ALA A 244 -7.17 -1.44 -3.48
CA ALA A 244 -6.43 -2.33 -4.36
C ALA A 244 -6.55 -1.94 -5.84
N SER A 245 -7.75 -1.58 -6.26
CA SER A 245 -8.05 -1.23 -7.66
C SER A 245 -7.34 0.07 -8.06
N VAL A 246 -7.35 1.09 -7.20
CA VAL A 246 -6.67 2.36 -7.44
C VAL A 246 -5.15 2.18 -7.50
N GLN A 247 -4.56 1.41 -6.58
CA GLN A 247 -3.12 1.12 -6.59
C GLN A 247 -2.70 0.39 -7.88
N LEU A 248 -3.45 -0.62 -8.29
CA LEU A 248 -3.15 -1.36 -9.52
C LEU A 248 -3.40 -0.53 -10.78
N ALA A 249 -4.41 0.33 -10.78
CA ALA A 249 -4.66 1.29 -11.85
C ALA A 249 -3.51 2.29 -12.01
N ALA A 250 -2.85 2.68 -10.91
CA ALA A 250 -1.63 3.48 -10.92
C ALA A 250 -0.37 2.68 -11.35
N GLY A 251 -0.51 1.36 -11.50
CA GLY A 251 0.57 0.46 -11.92
C GLY A 251 1.50 0.06 -10.79
N GLU A 252 1.01 0.00 -9.55
CA GLU A 252 1.72 -0.58 -8.41
C GLU A 252 1.99 -2.08 -8.61
N ASP A 253 3.04 -2.60 -7.96
CA ASP A 253 3.37 -4.02 -8.03
C ASP A 253 2.32 -4.88 -7.29
N PRO A 254 1.68 -5.86 -7.95
CA PRO A 254 0.68 -6.72 -7.32
C PRO A 254 1.22 -7.58 -6.16
N VAL A 255 2.52 -7.89 -6.12
CA VAL A 255 3.13 -8.64 -5.00
C VAL A 255 3.23 -7.74 -3.77
N SER A 256 3.73 -6.52 -3.92
CA SER A 256 3.81 -5.50 -2.87
C SER A 256 2.42 -5.16 -2.33
N LEU A 257 1.45 -4.96 -3.23
CA LEU A 257 0.05 -4.77 -2.84
C LEU A 257 -0.51 -6.00 -2.08
N SER A 258 -0.23 -7.22 -2.52
CA SER A 258 -0.62 -8.46 -1.83
C SER A 258 -0.11 -8.49 -0.39
N HIS A 259 1.14 -8.08 -0.16
CA HIS A 259 1.74 -7.98 1.16
C HIS A 259 1.06 -6.93 2.03
N TRP A 260 0.84 -5.71 1.53
CA TRP A 260 0.13 -4.66 2.27
C TRP A 260 -1.31 -5.06 2.61
N MET A 261 -1.96 -5.76 1.70
CA MET A 261 -3.29 -6.31 1.90
C MET A 261 -3.27 -7.49 2.89
N GLY A 262 -2.15 -8.20 3.06
CA GLY A 262 -2.07 -9.40 3.86
C GLY A 262 -2.89 -10.53 3.25
N HIS A 263 -2.72 -10.77 1.96
CA HIS A 263 -3.22 -11.98 1.30
C HIS A 263 -2.30 -13.17 1.61
N ALA A 264 -2.88 -14.37 1.58
CA ALA A 264 -2.12 -15.60 1.80
C ALA A 264 -1.20 -15.93 0.61
N SER A 265 -1.58 -15.50 -0.60
CA SER A 265 -0.76 -15.56 -1.81
C SER A 265 -1.06 -14.38 -2.74
N PRO A 266 -0.10 -13.94 -3.57
CA PRO A 266 -0.33 -12.98 -4.64
C PRO A 266 -1.39 -13.39 -5.66
N ASP A 267 -1.63 -14.69 -5.84
CA ASP A 267 -2.70 -15.20 -6.73
C ASP A 267 -4.08 -14.66 -6.37
N ILE A 268 -4.34 -14.43 -5.08
CA ILE A 268 -5.59 -13.82 -4.63
C ILE A 268 -5.72 -12.41 -5.20
N THR A 269 -4.63 -11.63 -5.17
CA THR A 269 -4.60 -10.27 -5.75
C THR A 269 -4.81 -10.32 -7.25
N LEU A 270 -4.11 -11.22 -7.95
CA LEU A 270 -4.20 -11.35 -9.41
C LEU A 270 -5.59 -11.80 -9.86
N LYS A 271 -6.16 -12.84 -9.23
CA LYS A 271 -7.51 -13.33 -9.56
C LYS A 271 -8.59 -12.27 -9.35
N VAL A 272 -8.47 -11.47 -8.30
CA VAL A 272 -9.53 -10.53 -7.90
C VAL A 272 -9.42 -9.17 -8.59
N TYR A 273 -8.20 -8.72 -8.93
CA TYR A 273 -7.97 -7.33 -9.38
C TYR A 273 -7.19 -7.16 -10.68
N ALA A 274 -6.69 -8.21 -11.33
CA ALA A 274 -5.88 -8.06 -12.54
C ALA A 274 -6.58 -7.32 -13.69
N HIS A 275 -7.91 -7.23 -13.68
CA HIS A 275 -8.68 -6.44 -14.66
C HIS A 275 -8.55 -4.92 -14.51
N PHE A 276 -8.03 -4.42 -13.37
CA PHE A 276 -7.78 -2.99 -13.15
C PHE A 276 -6.37 -2.54 -13.56
N MET A 277 -5.49 -3.47 -13.94
CA MET A 277 -4.13 -3.12 -14.36
C MET A 277 -4.18 -2.44 -15.75
N PRO A 278 -3.63 -1.22 -15.90
CA PRO A 278 -3.63 -0.51 -17.18
C PRO A 278 -2.74 -1.27 -18.17
N ASP A 279 -3.18 -1.30 -19.43
CA ASP A 279 -2.50 -1.88 -20.61
C ASP A 279 -1.57 -3.06 -20.33
N ARG A 280 -2.10 -4.28 -20.55
CA ARG A 280 -1.36 -5.56 -20.46
C ARG A 280 -0.25 -5.67 -21.51
N GLY A 281 0.83 -4.90 -21.35
CA GLY A 281 2.06 -5.07 -22.12
C GLY A 281 2.78 -3.79 -22.55
N MET A 282 2.19 -2.58 -22.46
CA MET A 282 2.88 -1.35 -22.90
C MET A 282 4.15 -1.09 -22.09
N ARG A 283 4.08 -1.15 -20.75
CA ARG A 283 5.26 -1.03 -19.87
C ARG A 283 6.33 -2.08 -20.17
N GLY A 284 5.95 -3.31 -20.50
CA GLY A 284 6.91 -4.39 -20.79
C GLY A 284 7.62 -4.22 -22.13
N ARG A 285 6.90 -3.77 -23.17
CA ARG A 285 7.46 -3.50 -24.50
C ARG A 285 8.46 -2.35 -24.43
N THR A 286 8.04 -1.23 -23.87
CA THR A 286 8.92 -0.07 -23.69
C THR A 286 10.03 -0.34 -22.67
N ALA A 287 9.87 -1.24 -21.70
CA ALA A 287 10.95 -1.57 -20.75
C ALA A 287 12.09 -2.35 -21.40
N VAL A 288 11.79 -3.28 -22.32
CA VAL A 288 12.83 -3.98 -23.08
C VAL A 288 13.49 -3.01 -24.05
N ASP A 289 12.70 -2.17 -24.74
CA ASP A 289 13.23 -1.13 -25.62
C ASP A 289 14.11 -0.15 -24.82
N ASN A 290 13.65 0.35 -23.67
CA ASN A 290 14.43 1.22 -22.77
C ASN A 290 15.65 0.53 -22.16
N TRP A 291 15.60 -0.79 -21.91
CA TRP A 291 16.74 -1.55 -21.39
C TRP A 291 17.82 -1.75 -22.46
N LEU A 292 17.40 -2.02 -23.70
CA LEU A 292 18.27 -2.08 -24.87
C LEU A 292 18.81 -0.68 -25.26
N GLU A 293 17.98 0.36 -25.15
CA GLU A 293 18.35 1.77 -25.34
C GLU A 293 19.26 2.27 -24.21
N ALA A 294 19.05 1.85 -22.95
CA ALA A 294 19.95 2.19 -21.84
C ALA A 294 21.36 1.59 -22.03
N ALA A 295 21.48 0.47 -22.76
CA ALA A 295 22.77 -0.08 -23.17
C ALA A 295 23.38 0.65 -24.39
N THR A 296 22.60 1.47 -25.11
CA THR A 296 23.03 2.13 -26.36
C THR A 296 23.00 3.67 -26.31
N VAL A 297 22.55 4.29 -25.22
CA VAL A 297 22.48 5.74 -25.07
C VAL A 297 23.57 6.21 -24.08
N LEU A 298 24.81 6.26 -24.57
CA LEU A 298 25.71 7.35 -24.19
C LEU A 298 25.14 8.63 -24.80
N ARG A 299 24.27 9.33 -24.08
CA ARG A 299 24.12 10.76 -24.35
C ARG A 299 25.40 11.43 -23.87
N PRO A 300 25.99 12.37 -24.64
CA PRO A 300 26.94 13.29 -24.07
C PRO A 300 26.25 13.97 -22.90
N THR A 301 26.85 13.87 -21.73
CA THR A 301 26.57 14.70 -20.57
C THR A 301 26.37 16.14 -21.06
N THR A 302 25.18 16.71 -20.87
CA THR A 302 25.12 18.17 -20.72
C THR A 302 26.12 18.47 -19.60
N GLU A 303 27.17 19.23 -19.88
CA GLU A 303 28.08 19.67 -18.83
C GLU A 303 27.26 20.49 -17.84
N LEU A 304 26.84 19.87 -16.73
CA LEU A 304 26.08 20.54 -15.67
C LEU A 304 26.83 21.79 -15.16
N ALA A 305 28.15 21.82 -15.31
CA ALA A 305 29.00 22.98 -15.03
C ALA A 305 28.76 24.18 -15.96
N ALA A 306 28.22 23.97 -17.16
CA ALA A 306 27.91 25.02 -18.14
C ALA A 306 26.47 25.57 -18.01
N VAL A 307 25.65 24.98 -17.14
CA VAL A 307 24.27 25.44 -16.89
C VAL A 307 24.29 26.48 -15.77
N GLU A 308 23.71 27.65 -16.01
CA GLU A 308 23.63 28.71 -15.00
C GLU A 308 22.71 28.28 -13.84
N PRO A 309 23.23 28.20 -12.60
CA PRO A 309 22.45 27.75 -11.45
C PRO A 309 21.37 28.77 -11.09
N LEU A 310 20.22 28.29 -10.59
CA LEU A 310 19.25 29.16 -9.91
C LEU A 310 19.85 29.75 -8.64
N ALA A 311 19.43 30.96 -8.27
CA ALA A 311 19.69 31.47 -6.93
C ALA A 311 19.04 30.56 -5.88
N PHE A 312 19.68 30.38 -4.72
CA PHE A 312 19.18 29.49 -3.67
C PHE A 312 19.49 29.98 -2.26
N GLU A 313 18.66 29.56 -1.31
CA GLU A 313 18.86 29.72 0.13
C GLU A 313 19.08 28.35 0.77
N GLU A 314 20.06 28.25 1.68
CA GLU A 314 20.32 27.02 2.42
C GLU A 314 19.29 26.85 3.55
N PHE A 315 18.47 25.80 3.45
CA PHE A 315 17.40 25.52 4.41
C PHE A 315 17.86 24.55 5.50
N ALA A 316 18.65 23.54 5.12
CA ALA A 316 19.34 22.65 6.06
C ALA A 316 20.82 22.57 5.68
N PRO A 317 21.74 22.87 6.62
CA PRO A 317 23.16 22.96 6.32
C PRO A 317 23.71 21.62 5.84
N LEU A 318 24.50 21.64 4.76
CA LEU A 318 25.14 20.42 4.26
C LEU A 318 26.14 19.88 5.30
N THR A 319 26.04 18.59 5.62
CA THR A 319 26.98 17.88 6.49
C THR A 319 27.53 16.68 5.74
N LEU A 320 28.77 16.77 5.25
CA LEU A 320 29.45 15.66 4.58
C LEU A 320 30.25 14.83 5.60
N PRO A 321 30.17 13.49 5.57
CA PRO A 321 31.07 12.67 6.37
C PRO A 321 32.48 12.79 5.81
N VAL A 322 33.42 13.31 6.60
CA VAL A 322 34.83 13.43 6.19
C VAL A 322 35.45 12.02 6.19
N ALA A 323 35.27 11.29 5.09
CA ALA A 323 35.92 10.01 4.83
C ALA A 323 37.11 10.22 3.89
N ALA A 324 38.26 9.69 4.27
CA ALA A 324 39.49 9.76 3.50
C ALA A 324 39.39 8.87 2.25
N GLN A 325 39.01 9.43 1.09
CA GLN A 325 39.49 9.10 -0.27
C GLN A 325 38.57 9.68 -1.36
N SER A 326 37.31 9.25 -1.44
CA SER A 326 36.28 9.79 -2.36
C SER A 326 34.89 9.33 -1.94
N MET A 327 33.84 10.08 -2.29
CA MET A 327 32.44 9.78 -1.96
C MET A 327 31.51 10.06 -3.13
N GLU A 328 30.49 9.23 -3.28
CA GLU A 328 29.41 9.43 -4.25
C GLU A 328 28.17 9.99 -3.53
N LEU A 329 27.61 11.03 -4.09
CA LEU A 329 26.43 11.73 -3.62
C LEU A 329 25.35 11.73 -4.70
N LEU A 330 24.10 11.58 -4.29
CA LEU A 330 22.93 11.84 -5.13
C LEU A 330 22.37 13.21 -4.80
N VAL A 331 22.19 14.03 -5.84
CA VAL A 331 21.48 15.30 -5.77
C VAL A 331 20.09 15.07 -6.34
N GLN A 332 19.07 15.26 -5.51
CA GLN A 332 17.67 15.04 -5.88
C GLN A 332 16.88 16.31 -5.64
N GLY A 333 16.07 16.70 -6.62
CA GLY A 333 15.22 17.88 -6.51
C GLY A 333 13.78 17.60 -6.87
N ALA A 334 12.86 18.28 -6.19
CA ALA A 334 11.44 18.27 -6.49
C ALA A 334 10.89 19.72 -6.55
N CYS A 335 10.05 20.00 -7.54
CA CYS A 335 9.40 21.31 -7.68
C CYS A 335 8.02 21.31 -7.01
N PHE A 336 7.78 22.28 -6.12
CA PHE A 336 6.49 22.53 -5.48
C PHE A 336 5.98 23.91 -5.88
N GLY A 337 4.92 23.94 -6.70
CA GLY A 337 4.50 25.16 -7.37
C GLY A 337 5.53 25.57 -8.41
N SER A 338 6.32 26.59 -8.10
CA SER A 338 7.43 27.07 -8.92
C SER A 338 8.79 26.97 -8.23
N THR A 339 8.84 26.59 -6.95
CA THR A 339 10.07 26.56 -6.15
C THR A 339 10.64 25.16 -6.09
N TRP A 340 11.94 25.02 -6.32
CA TRP A 340 12.62 23.73 -6.20
C TRP A 340 13.20 23.54 -4.80
N VAL A 341 12.96 22.35 -4.25
CA VAL A 341 13.65 21.84 -3.06
C VAL A 341 14.69 20.83 -3.55
N VAL A 342 15.97 21.10 -3.33
CA VAL A 342 17.08 20.27 -3.79
C VAL A 342 17.86 19.76 -2.59
N CYS A 343 18.17 18.47 -2.57
CA CYS A 343 18.82 17.80 -1.46
C CYS A 343 19.99 16.92 -1.89
N ALA A 344 20.97 16.78 -1.00
CA ALA A 344 22.10 15.86 -1.18
C ALA A 344 21.99 14.65 -0.24
N ARG A 345 22.30 13.45 -0.73
CA ARG A 345 22.22 12.17 0.01
C ARG A 345 23.35 11.23 -0.41
N MET A 346 23.75 10.28 0.44
CA MET A 346 24.65 9.18 0.03
C MET A 346 23.84 7.95 -0.42
N PRO A 347 24.21 7.21 -1.49
CA PRO A 347 23.63 5.91 -1.80
C PRO A 347 23.90 4.85 -0.69
N PRO A 348 23.02 3.84 -0.47
CA PRO A 348 21.65 3.67 -0.99
C PRO A 348 20.58 4.47 -0.19
N ALA A 349 21.02 5.47 0.59
CA ALA A 349 20.36 6.56 1.33
C ALA A 349 19.61 6.28 2.64
N VAL A 350 20.20 6.66 3.80
CA VAL A 350 19.51 7.10 5.05
C VAL A 350 20.41 7.96 5.98
N PRO A 351 21.13 8.99 5.48
CA PRO A 351 20.66 10.31 5.90
C PRO A 351 20.68 11.38 4.79
N LEU A 352 19.74 12.31 4.91
CA LEU A 352 19.77 13.61 4.23
C LEU A 352 21.02 14.36 4.71
N LEU A 353 21.86 14.81 3.78
CA LEU A 353 23.07 15.55 4.12
C LEU A 353 22.81 17.05 4.22
N GLY A 354 21.82 17.57 3.49
CA GLY A 354 21.41 18.97 3.53
C GLY A 354 20.31 19.27 2.51
N GLU A 355 19.79 20.50 2.54
CA GLU A 355 18.70 20.98 1.68
C GLU A 355 18.87 22.46 1.33
N ILE A 356 18.64 22.79 0.06
CA ILE A 356 18.49 24.16 -0.44
C ILE A 356 17.11 24.37 -1.06
N ARG A 357 16.68 25.62 -1.10
CA ARG A 357 15.48 26.06 -1.83
C ARG A 357 15.87 27.10 -2.84
N THR A 358 15.41 26.94 -4.07
CA THR A 358 15.75 27.86 -5.17
C THR A 358 14.76 29.01 -5.28
N GLU A 359 15.14 30.04 -6.03
CA GLU A 359 14.17 30.96 -6.61
C GLU A 359 13.16 30.22 -7.53
N PRO A 360 11.96 30.79 -7.76
CA PRO A 360 10.96 30.22 -8.65
C PRO A 360 11.46 29.99 -10.09
N SER A 361 11.32 28.78 -10.64
CA SER A 361 11.67 28.46 -12.03
C SER A 361 10.97 27.21 -12.57
N ALA A 362 10.72 27.20 -13.88
CA ALA A 362 10.22 26.03 -14.62
C ALA A 362 11.36 25.18 -15.23
N GLU A 363 12.63 25.55 -15.03
CA GLU A 363 13.79 24.92 -15.67
C GLU A 363 14.46 23.90 -14.74
N PRO A 364 14.21 22.58 -14.92
CA PRO A 364 14.75 21.54 -14.04
C PRO A 364 16.28 21.49 -14.03
N ASP A 365 16.93 21.61 -15.19
CA ASP A 365 18.39 21.51 -15.27
C ASP A 365 19.10 22.63 -14.50
N ARG A 366 18.52 23.84 -14.43
CA ARG A 366 19.04 24.93 -13.60
C ARG A 366 18.87 24.69 -12.10
N ALA A 367 17.80 23.99 -11.71
CA ALA A 367 17.63 23.55 -10.32
C ALA A 367 18.66 22.48 -9.93
N LEU A 368 18.96 21.54 -10.84
CA LEU A 368 20.03 20.56 -10.62
C LEU A 368 21.42 21.23 -10.57
N ALA A 369 21.67 22.23 -11.43
CA ALA A 369 22.88 23.05 -11.41
C ALA A 369 23.02 23.84 -10.10
N ALA A 370 21.91 24.34 -9.51
CA ALA A 370 21.93 24.96 -8.19
C ALA A 370 22.41 23.99 -7.09
N GLY A 371 21.97 22.73 -7.14
CA GLY A 371 22.46 21.68 -6.24
C GLY A 371 23.95 21.40 -6.41
N LEU A 372 24.45 21.39 -7.65
CA LEU A 372 25.88 21.24 -7.94
C LEU A 372 26.71 22.43 -7.45
N ALA A 373 26.24 23.66 -7.66
CA ALA A 373 26.90 24.88 -7.19
C ALA A 373 26.98 24.92 -5.66
N TRP A 374 25.89 24.56 -4.96
CA TRP A 374 25.85 24.43 -3.51
C TRP A 374 26.86 23.39 -2.99
N LEU A 375 26.90 22.19 -3.58
CA LEU A 375 27.87 21.16 -3.21
C LEU A 375 29.31 21.63 -3.44
N THR A 376 29.58 22.27 -4.58
CA THR A 376 30.92 22.78 -4.95
C THR A 376 31.42 23.79 -3.92
N HIS A 377 30.60 24.79 -3.60
CA HIS A 377 30.93 25.81 -2.60
C HIS A 377 31.20 25.19 -1.22
N HIS A 378 30.42 24.17 -0.83
CA HIS A 378 30.64 23.49 0.44
C HIS A 378 31.91 22.64 0.45
N CYS A 379 32.20 21.93 -0.64
CA CYS A 379 33.39 21.09 -0.78
C CYS A 379 34.68 21.91 -0.68
N GLU A 380 34.73 23.07 -1.33
CA GLU A 380 35.89 23.99 -1.28
C GLU A 380 36.25 24.36 0.16
N ARG A 381 35.25 24.65 1.02
CA ARG A 381 35.46 24.98 2.44
C ARG A 381 36.01 23.82 3.27
N LEU A 382 35.83 22.58 2.81
CA LEU A 382 36.29 21.36 3.47
C LEU A 382 37.58 20.79 2.86
N GLY A 383 38.19 21.45 1.87
CA GLY A 383 39.35 20.92 1.15
C GLY A 383 39.02 19.73 0.24
N LEU A 384 37.77 19.63 -0.19
CA LEU A 384 37.27 18.65 -1.15
C LEU A 384 37.02 19.30 -2.51
N ALA A 385 36.96 18.50 -3.57
CA ALA A 385 36.59 18.94 -4.91
C ALA A 385 35.53 18.01 -5.51
N VAL A 386 34.58 18.59 -6.24
CA VAL A 386 33.69 17.82 -7.12
C VAL A 386 34.49 17.37 -8.33
N VAL A 387 34.67 16.07 -8.51
CA VAL A 387 35.48 15.49 -9.60
C VAL A 387 34.63 15.03 -10.78
N CYS A 388 33.36 14.71 -10.56
CA CYS A 388 32.43 14.29 -11.58
C CYS A 388 31.00 14.69 -11.20
N ALA A 389 30.20 15.12 -12.18
CA ALA A 389 28.78 15.39 -12.01
C ALA A 389 28.01 14.94 -13.26
N GLU A 390 27.01 14.09 -13.07
CA GLU A 390 26.20 13.49 -14.13
C GLU A 390 24.73 13.85 -13.94
N ASN A 391 24.06 14.29 -15.02
CA ASN A 391 22.61 14.50 -15.02
C ASN A 391 21.91 13.17 -15.33
N LEU A 392 21.26 12.60 -14.31
CA LEU A 392 20.53 11.34 -14.39
C LEU A 392 19.02 11.55 -14.50
N SER A 393 18.54 12.79 -14.68
CA SER A 393 17.10 13.11 -14.74
C SER A 393 16.39 12.42 -15.91
N GLY A 394 17.15 12.01 -16.94
CA GLY A 394 16.64 11.14 -18.02
C GLY A 394 16.16 9.77 -17.56
N GLN A 395 16.54 9.31 -16.36
CA GLN A 395 16.06 8.04 -15.80
C GLN A 395 14.61 8.14 -15.29
N TYR A 396 14.10 9.34 -15.02
CA TYR A 396 12.70 9.52 -14.65
C TYR A 396 11.76 9.34 -15.85
N PRO A 397 10.50 8.89 -15.63
CA PRO A 397 9.46 8.93 -16.66
C PRO A 397 9.25 10.34 -17.20
N VAL A 398 8.96 10.49 -18.50
CA VAL A 398 8.78 11.80 -19.18
C VAL A 398 7.77 12.68 -18.44
N SER A 399 6.71 12.10 -17.89
CA SER A 399 5.63 12.81 -17.19
C SER A 399 6.05 13.53 -15.90
N VAL A 400 7.21 13.19 -15.30
CA VAL A 400 7.67 13.78 -14.03
C VAL A 400 8.96 14.58 -14.15
N ARG A 401 9.63 14.57 -15.32
CA ARG A 401 10.90 15.28 -15.55
C ARG A 401 10.82 16.80 -15.40
N SER A 402 9.63 17.38 -15.58
CA SER A 402 9.38 18.80 -15.34
C SER A 402 9.30 19.16 -13.85
N TYR A 403 9.20 18.17 -12.97
CA TYR A 403 9.00 18.36 -11.53
C TYR A 403 10.03 17.63 -10.67
N GLN A 404 10.90 16.81 -11.27
CA GLN A 404 11.92 16.02 -10.58
C GLN A 404 13.24 16.04 -11.31
N VAL A 405 14.33 16.16 -10.55
CA VAL A 405 15.70 16.09 -11.05
C VAL A 405 16.54 15.12 -10.23
N LEU A 406 17.47 14.46 -10.90
CA LEU A 406 18.42 13.53 -10.31
C LEU A 406 19.79 13.78 -10.91
N GLY A 407 20.78 13.97 -10.05
CA GLY A 407 22.19 14.00 -10.41
C GLY A 407 22.99 13.05 -9.54
N ARG A 408 24.09 12.54 -10.11
CA ARG A 408 25.13 11.83 -9.37
C ARG A 408 26.38 12.69 -9.36
N VAL A 409 26.93 12.91 -8.17
CA VAL A 409 28.10 13.77 -7.95
C VAL A 409 29.16 12.97 -7.20
N THR A 410 30.38 12.96 -7.70
CA THR A 410 31.52 12.37 -7.02
C THR A 410 32.38 13.48 -6.43
N VAL A 411 32.69 13.38 -5.14
CA VAL A 411 33.53 14.32 -4.40
C VAL A 411 34.78 13.59 -3.92
N ALA A 412 35.95 14.20 -4.02
CA ALA A 412 37.20 13.64 -3.55
C ALA A 412 38.05 14.70 -2.82
N VAL A 413 39.07 14.26 -2.09
CA VAL A 413 40.05 15.18 -1.49
C VAL A 413 40.75 15.94 -2.62
N ALA A 414 40.91 17.26 -2.46
CA ALA A 414 41.71 18.08 -3.35
C ALA A 414 43.21 17.75 -3.16
N SER A 415 43.64 16.54 -3.49
CA SER A 415 45.06 16.20 -3.58
C SER A 415 45.65 17.05 -4.71
N GLY A 416 46.61 17.90 -4.37
CA GLY A 416 47.18 18.90 -5.27
C GLY A 416 47.54 18.35 -6.64
N MET A 417 47.47 19.24 -7.64
CA MET A 417 48.09 19.10 -8.95
C MET A 417 49.54 18.59 -8.80
N ARG A 418 49.72 17.27 -8.71
CA ARG A 418 51.01 16.64 -8.99
C ARG A 418 51.01 16.37 -10.48
N GLU A 419 52.02 16.95 -11.11
CA GLU A 419 52.41 16.76 -12.50
C GLU A 419 51.99 15.39 -13.04
N LEU A 420 51.24 15.43 -14.15
CA LEU A 420 51.18 14.28 -15.05
C LEU A 420 52.62 13.80 -15.28
N PRO A 421 52.93 12.50 -15.11
CA PRO A 421 54.25 12.00 -15.49
C PRO A 421 54.48 12.38 -16.96
N PRO A 422 55.70 12.82 -17.33
CA PRO A 422 55.97 13.28 -18.68
C PRO A 422 55.57 12.18 -19.67
N LYS A 423 54.78 12.58 -20.67
CA LYS A 423 54.34 11.74 -21.79
C LYS A 423 55.57 10.97 -22.32
N PRO A 424 55.52 9.63 -22.45
CA PRO A 424 56.63 8.89 -23.04
C PRO A 424 56.92 9.44 -24.45
N PRO A 425 58.19 9.50 -24.88
CA PRO A 425 58.55 10.12 -26.14
C PRO A 425 57.82 9.40 -27.28
N GLU A 426 57.16 10.20 -28.12
CA GLU A 426 56.65 9.77 -29.41
C GLU A 426 57.84 9.29 -30.25
N ASN A 427 58.02 7.97 -30.32
CA ASN A 427 58.86 7.39 -31.37
C ASN A 427 58.16 7.66 -32.70
N SER A 428 58.71 8.66 -33.38
CA SER A 428 59.00 8.72 -34.81
C SER A 428 58.20 7.76 -35.69
N LEU A 429 57.40 8.37 -36.56
CA LEU A 429 57.03 7.80 -37.84
C LEU A 429 58.27 7.29 -38.61
N ALA A 430 58.06 6.17 -39.29
CA ALA A 430 58.72 5.73 -40.52
C ALA A 430 60.20 5.27 -40.47
N ALA A 431 60.36 3.95 -40.56
CA ALA A 431 60.97 3.32 -41.74
C ALA A 431 60.28 1.97 -41.99
#